data_AF-A0A076HIK5-F1
#
_entry.id   AF-A0A076HIK5-F1
#
_cell.length_a   1.000
_cell.length_b   1.000
_cell.length_c   1.000
_cell.angle_alpha   90.00
_cell.angle_beta   90.00
_cell.angle_gamma   90.00
#
_symmetry.space_group_name_H-M   'P 1'
#
loop_
_entity.id
_entity.type
_entity.pdbx_description
1 polymer ?
#
loop_
_entity_poly.entity_id
_entity_poly.type
_entity_poly.pdbx_seq_one_letter_code
_entity_poly.pdbx_strand_id
1 'polypeptide(L)' 'MALETDIQTITPAVISRVRGRSPVLKLRVSTPIHGGYKLVARKGSLAQEVFVVTSMSQPALEQAVLERRP' A
#
# COMPACT_ATOMS: atom_id res chain seq x y z
N MET A 1 -4.22 13.14 15.74
CA MET A 1 -3.96 12.95 14.29
C MET A 1 -2.52 12.52 14.15
N ALA A 2 -2.24 11.26 13.82
CA ALA A 2 -0.88 10.83 13.53
C ALA A 2 -0.57 11.21 12.07
N LEU A 3 0.19 12.28 11.88
CA LEU A 3 1.01 12.40 10.68
C LEU A 3 2.04 11.29 10.83
N GLU A 4 2.00 10.25 9.99
CA GLU A 4 3.08 9.27 9.99
C GLU A 4 4.33 9.98 9.50
N THR A 5 5.11 10.49 10.46
CA THR A 5 6.34 11.25 10.24
C THR A 5 7.37 10.49 9.41
N ASP A 6 7.20 9.17 9.31
CA ASP A 6 8.08 8.26 8.58
C ASP A 6 7.64 7.98 7.14
N ILE A 7 6.44 8.42 6.72
CA ILE A 7 6.02 8.31 5.31
C ILE A 7 6.42 9.59 4.58
N GLN A 8 7.37 9.47 3.66
CA GLN A 8 7.86 10.62 2.88
C GLN A 8 7.00 10.86 1.63
N THR A 9 6.64 9.81 0.90
CA THR A 9 5.84 9.94 -0.32
C THR A 9 5.03 8.68 -0.57
N ILE A 10 3.81 8.87 -1.06
CA ILE A 10 2.95 7.82 -1.59
C ILE A 10 2.66 8.15 -3.06
N THR A 11 3.16 7.32 -3.96
CA THR A 11 3.00 7.51 -5.40
C THR A 11 2.09 6.41 -5.96
N PRO A 12 0.83 6.75 -6.33
CA PRO A 12 -0.05 5.80 -7.00
C PRO A 12 0.40 5.60 -8.46
N ALA A 13 0.40 4.35 -8.91
CA ALA A 13 0.64 4.01 -10.32
C ALA A 13 -0.67 3.84 -11.10
N VAL A 14 -0.59 3.41 -12.35
CA VAL A 14 -1.76 3.15 -13.20
C VAL A 14 -2.65 2.07 -12.57
N ILE A 15 -3.97 2.30 -12.62
CA ILE A 15 -4.98 1.32 -12.21
C ILE A 15 -5.18 0.33 -13.35
N SER A 16 -5.20 -0.96 -13.03
CA SER A 16 -5.44 -2.05 -13.98
C SER A 16 -6.63 -2.92 -13.56
N ARG A 17 -7.21 -3.63 -14.54
CA ARG A 17 -8.20 -4.68 -14.25
C ARG A 17 -7.48 -5.98 -13.92
N VAL A 18 -8.02 -6.72 -12.95
CA VAL A 18 -7.49 -8.01 -12.51
C VAL A 18 -8.60 -9.05 -12.38
N ARG A 19 -8.22 -10.33 -12.45
CA ARG A 19 -9.15 -11.44 -12.20
C ARG A 19 -9.49 -11.55 -10.71
N GLY A 20 -10.72 -11.97 -10.44
CA GLY A 20 -11.28 -12.08 -9.08
C GLY A 20 -11.74 -10.72 -8.51
N ARG A 21 -12.75 -10.78 -7.62
CA ARG A 21 -13.36 -9.60 -7.00
C ARG A 21 -12.94 -9.48 -5.54
N SER A 22 -12.38 -8.34 -5.15
CA SER A 22 -12.18 -7.98 -3.74
C SER A 22 -13.37 -7.14 -3.24
N PRO A 23 -14.21 -7.62 -2.32
CA PRO A 23 -15.39 -6.87 -1.86
C PRO A 23 -15.02 -5.62 -1.06
N VAL A 24 -13.86 -5.63 -0.39
CA VAL A 24 -13.30 -4.53 0.39
C VAL A 24 -11.98 -4.05 -0.20
N LEU A 25 -11.54 -2.84 0.16
CA LEU A 25 -10.18 -2.39 -0.18
C LEU A 25 -9.17 -3.24 0.59
N LYS A 26 -8.25 -3.87 -0.14
CA LYS A 26 -7.13 -4.60 0.44
C LYS A 26 -5.83 -3.92 0.02
N LEU A 27 -5.00 -3.57 1.00
CA LEU A 27 -3.65 -3.09 0.79
C LEU A 27 -2.69 -4.20 1.25
N ARG A 28 -1.72 -4.55 0.40
CA ARG A 28 -0.68 -5.53 0.73
C ARG A 28 0.69 -4.93 0.45
N VAL A 29 1.54 -4.86 1.47
CA VAL A 29 2.98 -4.59 1.28
C VAL A 29 3.59 -5.80 0.56
N SER A 30 4.38 -5.55 -0.47
CA SER A 30 4.84 -6.59 -1.40
C SER A 30 6.37 -6.65 -1.48
N THR A 31 6.97 -5.87 -2.37
CA THR A 31 8.39 -5.94 -2.69
C THR A 31 9.10 -4.70 -2.16
N PRO A 32 10.30 -4.81 -1.57
CA PRO A 32 11.11 -3.64 -1.26
C PRO A 32 11.47 -2.87 -2.54
N ILE A 33 11.57 -1.55 -2.42
CA ILE A 33 12.06 -0.63 -3.45
C ILE A 33 13.17 0.23 -2.84
N HIS A 34 13.82 1.07 -3.65
CA HIS A 34 14.77 2.03 -3.12
C HIS A 34 14.06 2.99 -2.15
N GLY A 35 14.47 2.97 -0.88
CA GLY A 35 13.92 3.86 0.15
C GLY A 35 12.49 3.54 0.61
N GLY A 36 11.99 2.31 0.39
CA GLY A 36 10.68 1.93 0.92
C GLY A 36 10.11 0.64 0.33
N TYR A 37 8.79 0.61 0.08
CA TYR A 37 8.08 -0.59 -0.37
C TYR A 37 7.03 -0.33 -1.44
N LYS A 38 6.83 -1.32 -2.31
CA LYS A 38 5.66 -1.41 -3.18
C LYS A 38 4.50 -2.04 -2.44
N LEU A 39 3.33 -1.42 -2.51
CA LEU A 39 2.04 -1.94 -2.09
C LEU A 39 1.19 -2.31 -3.32
N VAL A 40 0.28 -3.25 -3.13
CA VAL A 40 -0.80 -3.55 -4.07
C VAL A 40 -2.13 -3.23 -3.40
N ALA A 41 -2.84 -2.25 -3.94
CA ALA A 41 -4.20 -1.91 -3.57
C ALA A 41 -5.20 -2.65 -4.47
N ARG A 42 -6.18 -3.35 -3.89
CA ARG A 42 -7.23 -4.06 -4.63
C ARG A 42 -8.61 -3.71 -4.12
N LYS A 43 -9.54 -3.39 -5.03
CA LYS A 43 -10.98 -3.21 -4.75
C LYS A 43 -11.79 -3.59 -5.98
N GLY A 44 -12.85 -4.36 -5.80
CA GLY A 44 -13.58 -4.97 -6.91
C GLY A 44 -12.66 -5.79 -7.81
N SER A 45 -12.73 -5.57 -9.11
CA SER A 45 -11.86 -6.18 -10.11
C SER A 45 -10.72 -5.24 -10.56
N LEU A 46 -10.34 -4.30 -9.69
CA LEU A 46 -9.26 -3.34 -9.93
C LEU A 46 -8.06 -3.65 -9.02
N ALA A 47 -6.87 -3.40 -9.55
CA ALA A 47 -5.63 -3.34 -8.79
C ALA A 47 -4.86 -2.07 -9.13
N GLN A 48 -4.12 -1.56 -8.16
CA GLN A 48 -3.20 -0.45 -8.34
C GLN A 48 -1.93 -0.76 -7.57
N GLU A 49 -0.78 -0.58 -8.23
CA GLU A 49 0.48 -0.53 -7.53
C GLU A 49 0.64 0.84 -6.87
N VAL A 50 1.14 0.86 -5.64
CA VAL A 50 1.38 2.08 -4.88
C VAL A 50 2.80 1.99 -4.36
N PHE A 51 3.62 2.99 -4.65
CA PHE A 51 5.00 3.04 -4.17
C PHE A 51 5.07 3.96 -2.95
N VAL A 52 5.61 3.44 -1.86
CA VAL A 52 5.71 4.17 -0.59
C VAL A 52 7.18 4.34 -0.26
N VAL A 53 7.63 5.59 -0.20
CA VAL A 53 8.97 5.95 0.29
C VAL A 53 8.86 6.23 1.78
N THR A 54 9.60 5.48 2.59
CA THR A 54 9.49 5.50 4.05
C THR A 54 10.73 4.93 4.73
N SER A 55 11.02 5.44 5.93
CA SER A 55 12.02 4.89 6.86
C SER A 55 11.48 3.70 7.66
N MET A 56 10.18 3.39 7.59
CA MET A 56 9.59 2.28 8.33
C MET A 56 10.14 0.94 7.85
N SER A 57 10.23 -0.03 8.77
CA SER A 57 10.47 -1.42 8.38
C SER A 57 9.21 -2.02 7.75
N GLN A 58 9.37 -3.08 6.95
CA GLN A 58 8.23 -3.79 6.34
C GLN A 58 7.17 -4.23 7.37
N PRO A 59 7.51 -4.86 8.51
CA PRO A 59 6.50 -5.24 9.50
C PRO A 59 5.78 -4.04 10.11
N ALA A 60 6.50 -2.92 10.36
CA ALA A 60 5.89 -1.71 10.88
C ALA A 60 4.90 -1.11 9.88
N LEU A 61 5.28 -1.05 8.59
CA LEU A 61 4.40 -0.58 7.52
C LEU A 61 3.18 -1.49 7.34
N GLU A 62 3.36 -2.81 7.44
CA GLU A 62 2.26 -3.78 7.40
C GLU A 62 1.28 -3.57 8.56
N GLN A 63 1.77 -3.33 9.79
CA GLN A 63 0.92 -3.02 10.94
C GLN A 63 0.19 -1.69 10.75
N ALA A 64 0.88 -0.64 10.31
CA ALA A 64 0.28 0.67 10.06
C ALA A 64 -0.86 0.62 9.02
N VAL A 65 -0.71 -0.21 8.00
CA VAL A 65 -1.76 -0.48 6.99
C VAL A 65 -2.91 -1.31 7.56
N LEU A 66 -2.62 -2.26 8.44
CA LEU A 66 -3.62 -3.13 9.07
C LEU A 66 -4.54 -2.36 10.02
N GLU A 67 -3.97 -1.47 10.84
CA GLU A 67 -4.69 -0.67 11.83
C GLU A 67 -5.59 0.39 11.18
N ARG A 68 -5.21 0.88 10.01
CA ARG A 68 -5.90 1.98 9.29
C ARG A 68 -6.72 1.51 8.10
N ARG A 69 -7.26 0.29 8.18
CA ARG A 69 -8.18 -0.21 7.15
C ARG A 69 -9.41 0.71 7.04
N PRO A 70 -9.80 1.13 5.83
CA PRO A 70 -11.01 1.92 5.61
C PRO A 70 -12.29 1.09 5.74
#